data_AF-A0A452YAB4-F1
#
_entry.id   AF-A0A452YAB4-F1
#
_cell.length_a   1.000
_cell.length_b   1.000
_cell.length_c   1.000
_cell.angle_alpha   90.00
_cell.angle_beta   90.00
_cell.angle_gamma   90.00
#
_symmetry.space_group_name_H-M   'P 1'
#
loop_
_entity.id
_entity.type
_entity.pdbx_description
1 polymer ?
#
loop_
_entity_poly.entity_id
_entity_poly.type
_entity_poly.pdbx_seq_one_letter_code
_entity_poly.pdbx_strand_id
1 'polypeptide(L)'
;EICKVLSDGGGCPMLRSLILDNCESLSVVELNNSSLVNLSLAGCRSMTFLKLACPKLQVVILDGCDHLERASFCPVGLESLNLGICPKLSVLRIEAPNMSILELKGCGVLSEASINCPCLISLDASFCRTVYG
;
A
#
# COMPACT_ATOMS: atom_id res chain seq x y z
N GLU A 1 14.70 4.90 8.80
CA GLU A 1 15.42 3.98 9.71
C GLU A 1 14.49 3.03 10.50
N ILE A 2 13.29 3.46 10.94
CA ILE A 2 12.33 2.62 11.68
C ILE A 2 11.84 1.36 10.92
N CYS A 3 11.47 1.46 9.64
CA CYS A 3 10.85 0.35 8.91
C CYS A 3 11.80 -0.85 8.68
N LYS A 4 13.12 -0.62 8.65
CA LYS A 4 14.13 -1.69 8.57
C LYS A 4 14.15 -2.57 9.82
N VAL A 5 13.82 -2.01 10.99
CA VAL A 5 13.80 -2.73 12.27
C VAL A 5 12.57 -3.65 12.39
N LEU A 6 11.50 -3.35 11.64
CA LEU A 6 10.21 -4.05 11.76
C LEU A 6 10.04 -5.21 10.76
N SER A 7 11.11 -5.50 10.01
CA SER A 7 11.15 -6.59 9.04
C SER A 7 11.66 -7.89 9.66
N ASP A 8 11.31 -9.04 9.08
CA ASP A 8 11.58 -10.39 9.60
C ASP A 8 13.09 -10.70 9.84
N GLY A 9 14.01 -9.91 9.29
CA GLY A 9 15.46 -9.99 9.55
C GLY A 9 15.98 -9.06 10.67
N GLY A 10 15.12 -8.28 11.32
CA GLY A 10 15.52 -7.18 12.22
C GLY A 10 14.62 -6.91 13.44
N GLY A 11 13.46 -7.55 13.59
CA GLY A 11 12.68 -7.45 14.83
C GLY A 11 11.17 -7.58 14.72
N CYS A 12 10.58 -8.12 15.79
CA CYS A 12 9.15 -8.25 16.07
C CYS A 12 8.35 -9.23 15.18
N PRO A 13 8.67 -10.55 15.20
CA PRO A 13 7.94 -11.60 14.44
C PRO A 13 6.52 -11.90 14.99
N MET A 14 6.12 -11.22 16.06
CA MET A 14 4.79 -11.31 16.66
C MET A 14 4.04 -9.98 16.55
N LEU A 15 4.60 -8.97 15.86
CA LEU A 15 3.97 -7.68 15.68
C LEU A 15 2.73 -7.84 14.81
N ARG A 16 1.56 -7.54 15.38
CA ARG A 16 0.28 -7.61 14.66
C ARG A 16 -0.23 -6.25 14.20
N SER A 17 0.18 -5.18 14.86
CA SER A 17 -0.27 -3.83 14.56
C SER A 17 0.90 -2.86 14.59
N LEU A 18 0.98 -1.98 13.61
CA LEU A 18 1.97 -0.91 13.53
C LEU A 18 1.26 0.39 13.15
N ILE A 19 1.50 1.45 13.93
CA ILE A 19 0.94 2.79 13.70
C ILE A 19 2.12 3.75 13.59
N LEU A 20 2.23 4.45 12.46
CA LEU A 20 3.25 5.47 12.19
C LEU A 20 2.59 6.77 11.72
N ASP A 21 1.40 7.07 12.24
CA ASP A 21 0.63 8.23 11.82
C ASP A 21 1.38 9.55 12.04
N ASN A 22 1.15 10.52 11.15
CA ASN A 22 1.71 11.87 11.16
C ASN A 22 3.25 11.90 11.22
N CYS A 23 3.92 10.85 10.76
CA CYS A 23 5.38 10.85 10.60
C CYS A 23 5.76 11.69 9.37
N GLU A 24 5.79 13.02 9.52
CA GLU A 24 6.00 13.97 8.41
C GLU A 24 7.35 13.79 7.69
N SER A 25 8.36 13.25 8.35
CA SER A 25 9.68 12.97 7.75
C SER A 25 9.75 11.61 7.04
N LEU A 26 8.70 10.78 7.12
CA LEU A 26 8.71 9.42 6.58
C LEU A 26 8.47 9.46 5.07
N SER A 27 9.56 9.36 4.30
CA SER A 27 9.50 9.40 2.82
C SER A 27 9.40 8.01 2.17
N VAL A 28 10.00 7.00 2.80
CA VAL A 28 10.14 5.64 2.27
C VAL A 28 9.77 4.64 3.36
N VAL A 29 8.81 3.78 3.07
CA VAL A 29 8.38 2.68 3.93
C VAL A 29 8.56 1.36 3.21
N GLU A 30 9.42 0.51 3.74
CA GLU A 30 9.57 -0.88 3.30
C GLU A 30 9.36 -1.79 4.50
N LEU A 31 8.35 -2.66 4.43
CA LEU A 31 8.04 -3.62 5.48
C LEU A 31 7.91 -5.02 4.88
N ASN A 32 8.64 -5.97 5.45
CA ASN A 32 8.51 -7.38 5.18
C ASN A 32 8.27 -8.11 6.50
N ASN A 33 7.01 -8.37 6.82
CA ASN A 33 6.62 -8.93 8.11
C ASN A 33 5.52 -10.00 7.97
N SER A 34 5.81 -11.19 8.48
CA SER A 34 4.92 -12.35 8.36
C SER A 34 3.80 -12.42 9.41
N SER A 35 3.77 -11.52 10.39
CA SER A 35 2.76 -11.46 11.46
C SER A 35 1.86 -10.23 11.44
N LEU A 36 2.23 -9.18 10.70
CA LEU A 36 1.53 -7.90 10.69
C LEU A 36 0.14 -8.05 10.07
N VAL A 37 -0.88 -7.57 10.77
CA VAL A 37 -2.29 -7.61 10.38
C VAL A 37 -2.81 -6.22 10.07
N ASN A 38 -2.39 -5.21 10.84
CA ASN A 38 -2.82 -3.83 10.70
C ASN A 38 -1.62 -2.89 10.55
N LEU A 39 -1.72 -1.98 9.58
CA LEU A 39 -0.76 -0.89 9.37
C LEU A 39 -1.50 0.43 9.22
N SER A 40 -1.11 1.45 9.99
CA SER A 40 -1.56 2.82 9.78
C SER A 40 -0.37 3.72 9.49
N LEU A 41 -0.47 4.45 8.37
CA LEU A 41 0.48 5.48 7.92
C LEU A 41 -0.25 6.82 7.72
N ALA A 42 -1.39 7.01 8.40
CA ALA A 42 -2.25 8.16 8.17
C ALA A 42 -1.49 9.47 8.41
N GLY A 43 -1.61 10.43 7.51
CA GLY A 43 -0.94 11.73 7.61
C GLY A 43 0.57 11.71 7.31
N CYS A 44 1.13 10.61 6.78
CA CYS A 44 2.52 10.57 6.30
C CYS A 44 2.69 11.32 4.97
N ARG A 45 2.57 12.65 5.00
CA ARG A 45 2.49 13.52 3.80
C ARG A 45 3.74 13.57 2.95
N SER A 46 4.92 13.23 3.48
CA SER A 46 6.16 13.19 2.68
C SER A 46 6.43 11.82 2.05
N MET A 47 5.57 10.82 2.28
CA MET A 47 5.78 9.47 1.79
C MET A 47 5.60 9.41 0.28
N THR A 48 6.67 9.00 -0.42
CA THR A 48 6.71 8.85 -1.88
C THR A 48 6.81 7.39 -2.32
N PHE A 49 7.33 6.53 -1.44
CA PHE A 49 7.50 5.09 -1.72
C PHE A 49 6.97 4.21 -0.59
N LEU A 50 6.10 3.27 -0.93
CA LEU A 50 5.57 2.26 -0.03
C LEU A 50 5.75 0.86 -0.63
N LYS A 51 6.41 -0.03 0.11
CA LYS A 51 6.55 -1.44 -0.23
C LYS A 51 6.20 -2.32 0.95
N LEU A 52 5.17 -3.13 0.78
CA LEU A 52 4.67 -4.07 1.78
C LEU A 52 4.74 -5.49 1.23
N ALA A 53 5.46 -6.35 1.95
CA ALA A 53 5.48 -7.79 1.77
C ALA A 53 5.01 -8.42 3.09
N CYS A 54 3.70 -8.32 3.34
CA CYS A 54 3.08 -8.69 4.61
C CYS A 54 1.86 -9.59 4.33
N PRO A 55 2.04 -10.91 4.18
CA PRO A 55 0.99 -11.81 3.68
C PRO A 55 -0.24 -11.93 4.61
N LYS A 56 -0.10 -11.54 5.89
CA LYS A 56 -1.22 -11.49 6.86
C LYS A 56 -1.85 -10.12 7.02
N LEU A 57 -1.36 -9.11 6.30
CA LEU A 57 -1.85 -7.74 6.40
C LEU A 57 -3.26 -7.68 5.84
N GLN A 58 -4.24 -7.34 6.68
CA GLN A 58 -5.65 -7.25 6.35
C GLN A 58 -6.13 -5.79 6.24
N VAL A 59 -5.50 -4.88 6.99
CA VAL A 59 -5.86 -3.46 7.01
C VAL A 59 -4.62 -2.60 6.77
N VAL A 60 -4.76 -1.65 5.85
CA VAL A 60 -3.80 -0.56 5.64
C VAL A 60 -4.54 0.77 5.56
N ILE A 61 -4.09 1.76 6.35
CA ILE A 61 -4.65 3.11 6.35
C ILE A 61 -3.60 4.07 5.77
N LEU A 62 -3.97 4.74 4.68
CA LEU A 62 -3.10 5.65 3.93
C LEU A 62 -3.68 7.08 3.85
N ASP A 63 -4.71 7.40 4.65
CA ASP A 63 -5.37 8.70 4.63
C ASP A 63 -4.35 9.84 4.73
N GLY A 64 -4.39 10.80 3.80
CA GLY A 64 -3.44 11.91 3.77
C GLY A 64 -2.03 11.58 3.27
N CYS A 65 -1.81 10.42 2.65
CA CYS A 65 -0.58 10.08 1.91
C CYS A 65 -0.67 10.53 0.44
N ASP A 66 -0.95 11.82 0.22
CA ASP A 66 -1.22 12.42 -1.10
C ASP A 66 0.03 12.58 -2.00
N HIS A 67 1.23 12.39 -1.43
CA HIS A 67 2.50 12.41 -2.15
C HIS A 67 2.99 11.04 -2.61
N LEU A 68 2.23 9.97 -2.35
CA LEU A 68 2.66 8.61 -2.71
C LEU A 68 2.78 8.47 -4.23
N GLU A 69 3.99 8.18 -4.71
CA GLU A 69 4.30 8.08 -6.15
C GLU A 69 4.39 6.63 -6.61
N ARG A 70 4.85 5.73 -5.74
CA ARG A 70 5.07 4.32 -6.05
C ARG A 70 4.63 3.45 -4.89
N ALA A 71 3.82 2.44 -5.20
CA ALA A 71 3.33 1.49 -4.21
C ALA A 71 3.48 0.04 -4.68
N SER A 72 3.93 -0.83 -3.78
CA SER A 72 4.03 -2.27 -4.01
C SER A 72 3.42 -3.02 -2.82
N PHE A 73 2.43 -3.85 -3.08
CA PHE A 73 1.75 -4.70 -2.10
C PHE A 73 1.91 -6.16 -2.52
N CYS A 74 3.07 -6.77 -2.24
CA CYS A 74 3.45 -8.08 -2.79
C CYS A 74 4.29 -8.93 -1.81
N PRO A 75 3.77 -10.05 -1.29
CA PRO A 75 2.35 -10.40 -1.19
C PRO A 75 1.68 -9.68 0.00
N VAL A 76 0.37 -9.43 -0.08
CA VAL A 76 -0.45 -8.96 1.05
C VAL A 76 -1.76 -9.74 1.17
N GLY A 77 -2.35 -9.75 2.37
CA GLY A 77 -3.62 -10.42 2.66
C GLY A 77 -4.85 -9.51 2.61
N LEU A 78 -4.74 -8.33 1.97
CA LEU A 78 -5.80 -7.31 1.96
C LEU A 78 -7.03 -7.80 1.18
N GLU A 79 -8.22 -7.50 1.70
CA GLU A 79 -9.49 -7.72 1.00
C GLU A 79 -9.99 -6.47 0.24
N SER A 80 -9.62 -5.29 0.73
CA SER A 80 -9.96 -4.00 0.13
C SER A 80 -8.78 -3.04 0.25
N LEU A 81 -8.59 -2.21 -0.77
CA LEU A 81 -7.57 -1.17 -0.77
C LEU A 81 -8.07 0.09 -1.50
N ASN A 82 -7.95 1.24 -0.84
CA ASN A 82 -8.23 2.53 -1.44
C ASN A 82 -6.94 3.34 -1.62
N LEU A 83 -6.60 3.63 -2.88
CA LEU A 83 -5.50 4.50 -3.29
C LEU A 83 -6.01 5.74 -4.02
N GLY A 84 -7.32 5.96 -4.11
CA GLY A 84 -7.89 7.14 -4.78
C GLY A 84 -7.48 8.48 -4.16
N ILE A 85 -6.96 8.42 -2.93
CA ILE A 85 -6.36 9.54 -2.19
C ILE A 85 -4.89 9.83 -2.58
N CYS A 86 -4.30 9.07 -3.51
CA CYS A 86 -2.91 9.20 -3.93
C CYS A 86 -2.80 9.72 -5.38
N PRO A 87 -3.06 11.01 -5.65
CA PRO A 87 -3.13 11.55 -7.01
C PRO A 87 -1.79 11.54 -7.77
N LYS A 88 -0.67 11.35 -7.06
CA LYS A 88 0.68 11.27 -7.65
C LYS A 88 1.12 9.84 -7.96
N LEU A 89 0.29 8.84 -7.67
CA LEU A 89 0.65 7.43 -7.87
C LEU A 89 0.85 7.14 -9.36
N SER A 90 2.10 6.82 -9.72
CA SER A 90 2.55 6.55 -11.09
C SER A 90 2.84 5.07 -11.34
N VAL A 91 3.28 4.35 -10.31
CA VAL A 91 3.61 2.92 -10.37
C VAL A 91 2.90 2.16 -9.27
N LEU A 92 2.15 1.13 -9.64
CA LEU A 92 1.44 0.25 -8.72
C LEU A 92 1.73 -1.22 -9.02
N ARG A 93 2.12 -1.97 -7.99
CA ARG A 93 2.13 -3.43 -8.04
C ARG A 93 1.31 -4.01 -6.90
N ILE A 94 0.41 -4.94 -7.19
CA ILE A 94 -0.39 -5.64 -6.19
C ILE A 94 -0.36 -7.13 -6.48
N GLU A 95 -0.09 -7.92 -5.44
CA GLU A 95 -0.32 -9.36 -5.39
C GLU A 95 -1.08 -9.64 -4.09
N ALA A 96 -2.40 -9.78 -4.23
CA ALA A 96 -3.32 -9.91 -3.11
C ALA A 96 -4.40 -10.96 -3.43
N PRO A 97 -4.17 -12.24 -3.06
CA PRO A 97 -5.04 -13.34 -3.46
C PRO A 97 -6.48 -13.23 -2.94
N ASN A 98 -6.69 -12.48 -1.85
CA ASN A 98 -8.00 -12.30 -1.21
C ASN A 98 -8.66 -10.96 -1.55
N MET A 99 -8.04 -10.12 -2.37
CA MET A 99 -8.56 -8.78 -2.66
C MET A 99 -9.82 -8.85 -3.51
N SER A 100 -10.89 -8.24 -3.02
CA SER A 100 -12.20 -8.15 -3.66
C SER A 100 -12.52 -6.74 -4.17
N ILE A 101 -11.95 -5.71 -3.55
CA ILE A 101 -12.20 -4.30 -3.89
C ILE A 101 -10.87 -3.55 -4.04
N LEU A 102 -10.72 -2.81 -5.13
CA LEU A 102 -9.60 -1.90 -5.35
C LEU A 102 -10.11 -0.57 -5.90
N GLU A 103 -9.85 0.52 -5.18
CA GLU A 103 -10.22 1.87 -5.59
C GLU A 103 -8.97 2.67 -5.98
N LEU A 104 -8.89 3.05 -7.26
CA LEU A 104 -7.83 3.86 -7.85
C LEU A 104 -8.35 5.21 -8.37
N LYS A 105 -9.61 5.56 -8.05
CA LYS A 105 -10.25 6.79 -8.52
C LYS A 105 -9.42 8.02 -8.18
N GLY A 106 -8.95 8.75 -9.17
CA GLY A 106 -8.10 9.93 -8.95
C GLY A 106 -6.60 9.68 -9.06
N CYS A 107 -6.15 8.44 -9.30
CA CYS A 107 -4.77 8.11 -9.69
C CYS A 107 -4.51 8.51 -11.16
N GLY A 108 -4.71 9.78 -11.50
CA GLY A 108 -4.75 10.27 -12.87
C GLY A 108 -3.41 10.27 -13.62
N VAL A 109 -2.30 9.98 -12.93
CA VAL A 109 -0.93 9.86 -13.47
C VAL A 109 -0.41 8.41 -13.47
N LEU A 110 -1.26 7.44 -13.11
CA LEU A 110 -0.89 6.03 -13.10
C LEU A 110 -0.51 5.58 -14.52
N SER A 111 0.76 5.22 -14.70
CA SER A 111 1.33 4.82 -16.00
C SER A 111 1.75 3.35 -16.03
N GLU A 112 2.08 2.77 -14.88
CA GLU A 112 2.47 1.38 -14.75
C GLU A 112 1.67 0.70 -13.65
N ALA A 113 0.90 -0.33 -13.99
CA ALA A 113 0.12 -1.11 -13.03
C ALA A 113 0.26 -2.60 -13.32
N SER A 114 0.58 -3.39 -12.30
CA SER A 114 0.54 -4.86 -12.34
C SER A 114 -0.32 -5.35 -11.18
N ILE A 115 -1.53 -5.81 -11.48
CA ILE A 115 -2.54 -6.19 -10.49
C ILE A 115 -2.81 -7.69 -10.63
N ASN A 116 -2.35 -8.47 -9.64
CA ASN A 116 -2.63 -9.89 -9.51
C ASN A 116 -3.57 -10.13 -8.31
N CYS A 117 -4.87 -10.04 -8.57
CA CYS A 117 -5.93 -10.18 -7.58
C CYS A 117 -7.04 -11.11 -8.13
N PRO A 118 -6.89 -12.44 -8.05
CA PRO A 118 -7.82 -13.39 -8.66
C PRO A 118 -9.26 -13.32 -8.11
N CYS A 119 -9.45 -12.77 -6.91
CA CYS A 119 -10.75 -12.61 -6.26
C CYS A 119 -11.37 -11.21 -6.47
N LEU A 120 -10.81 -10.37 -7.35
CA LEU A 120 -11.25 -8.98 -7.49
C LEU A 120 -12.64 -8.90 -8.13
N ILE A 121 -13.59 -8.31 -7.40
CA ILE A 121 -14.99 -8.15 -7.81
C ILE A 121 -15.25 -6.70 -8.26
N SER A 122 -14.57 -5.74 -7.66
CA SER A 122 -14.73 -4.31 -7.95
C SER A 122 -13.38 -3.63 -8.16
N LEU A 123 -13.27 -2.90 -9.27
CA LEU A 123 -12.14 -2.03 -9.59
C LEU A 123 -12.68 -0.67 -10.07
N ASP A 124 -12.49 0.37 -9.27
CA ASP A 124 -12.76 1.75 -9.70
C ASP A 124 -11.47 2.43 -10.13
N ALA A 125 -11.18 2.40 -11.44
CA ALA A 125 -10.08 3.13 -12.05
C ALA A 125 -10.56 4.40 -12.79
N SER A 126 -11.75 4.91 -12.46
CA SER A 126 -12.29 6.11 -13.10
C SER A 126 -11.31 7.28 -12.92
N PHE A 127 -11.13 8.06 -13.98
CA PHE A 127 -10.17 9.17 -14.03
C PHE A 127 -8.68 8.77 -13.99
N CYS A 128 -8.34 7.49 -14.12
CA CYS A 128 -6.99 7.07 -14.51
C CYS A 128 -6.84 7.28 -16.02
N ARG A 129 -5.94 8.17 -16.46
CA ARG A 129 -5.83 8.56 -17.88
C ARG A 129 -5.08 7.54 -18.75
N THR A 130 -4.41 6.54 -18.17
CA THR A 130 -3.40 5.72 -18.88
C THR A 130 -3.20 4.30 -18.30
N VAL A 131 -4.27 3.58 -17.92
CA VAL A 131 -4.10 2.14 -17.60
C VAL A 131 -4.11 1.34 -18.90
N TYR A 132 -2.95 1.18 -19.54
CA TYR A 132 -2.77 0.13 -20.55
C TYR A 132 -2.48 -1.17 -19.81
N GLY A 133 -3.40 -2.13 -19.92
CA GLY A 133 -3.29 -3.48 -19.37
C GLY A 133 -2.34 -4.37 -20.15
#